data_AF-A0A9P0KTB3-F1
#
_entry.id   AF-A0A9P0KTB3-F1
#
_cell.length_a   1.000
_cell.length_b   1.000
_cell.length_c   1.000
_cell.angle_alpha   90.00
_cell.angle_beta   90.00
_cell.angle_gamma   90.00
#
_symmetry.space_group_name_H-M   'P 1'
#
loop_
_entity.id
_entity.type
_entity.pdbx_description
1 polymer ?
#
loop_
_entity_poly.entity_id
_entity_poly.type
_entity_poly.pdbx_seq_one_letter_code
_entity_poly.pdbx_strand_id
1 'polypeptide(L)'
;MLGILRGTLALVGVVLFLPMLGVTSVLLPVLALTKWLVASTNLIYSVCMFVALSGIGLAVCYLLAKTRYSRYTAVVQIVLMVAAFCFLVTSAPVQEKQHLEHHAKKPEQTLRWEVFQRFCHQPVWQDENIAVYQTKCHELMGSVVHWNGYVNEIKIRSIKNGYRTLFDTLLPQKLASYAYCWYGDKLHDNCSKFSELAKDDCESFHDAIRSANGHDCTLSKYDTYTFEVTVRMAAGMWSKAPEVVLLADDFFRSFLLKLKPTDRLWFKGQLINDEASGTDAILGGLRPHVRPSELGCISCQDTRLTEIKMSTQDHSTVATVRDLLDLLRVGAKFIGNILFRPIVIFK
;
A
#
# COMPACT_ATOMS: atom_id res chain seq x y z
N MET A 1 -15.79 48.71 35.32
CA MET A 1 -16.92 48.41 34.41
C MET A 1 -16.56 47.54 33.20
N LEU A 2 -15.33 47.60 32.62
CA LEU A 2 -14.95 46.75 31.47
C LEU A 2 -14.92 45.23 31.73
N GLY A 3 -14.67 44.79 32.96
CA GLY A 3 -14.61 43.36 33.29
C GLY A 3 -15.97 42.65 33.22
N ILE A 4 -17.05 43.34 33.63
CA ILE A 4 -18.41 42.80 33.57
C ILE A 4 -18.88 42.72 32.12
N LEU A 5 -18.55 43.72 31.29
CA LEU A 5 -18.91 43.76 29.87
C LEU A 5 -18.26 42.61 29.07
N ARG A 6 -16.98 42.30 29.35
CA ARG A 6 -16.27 41.15 28.74
C ARG A 6 -16.83 39.81 29.22
N GLY A 7 -17.22 39.72 30.49
CA GLY A 7 -17.87 38.52 31.04
C GLY A 7 -19.23 38.23 30.41
N THR A 8 -20.06 39.27 30.23
CA THR A 8 -21.37 39.13 29.56
C THR A 8 -21.23 38.84 28.07
N LEU A 9 -20.26 39.44 27.37
CA LEU A 9 -19.97 39.13 25.97
C LEU A 9 -19.47 37.70 25.78
N ALA A 10 -18.62 37.20 26.69
CA ALA A 10 -18.18 35.80 26.67
C ALA A 10 -19.32 34.83 26.98
N LEU A 11 -20.20 35.16 27.93
CA LEU A 11 -21.37 34.36 28.27
C LEU A 11 -22.36 34.29 27.09
N VAL A 12 -22.66 35.43 26.45
CA VAL A 12 -23.53 35.50 25.28
C VAL A 12 -22.91 34.76 24.09
N GLY A 13 -21.59 34.86 23.90
CA GLY A 13 -20.87 34.07 22.91
C GLY A 13 -21.00 32.57 23.17
N VAL A 14 -20.69 32.11 24.39
CA VAL A 14 -20.79 30.69 24.75
C VAL A 14 -22.22 30.16 24.62
N VAL A 15 -23.23 30.93 25.05
CA VAL A 15 -24.64 30.55 24.98
C VAL A 15 -25.19 30.56 23.55
N LEU A 16 -24.70 31.41 22.65
CA LEU A 16 -25.09 31.42 21.23
C LEU A 16 -24.30 30.42 20.37
N PHE A 17 -23.04 30.16 20.71
CA PHE A 17 -22.19 29.22 19.97
C PHE A 17 -22.36 27.77 20.39
N LEU A 18 -22.75 27.45 21.64
CA LEU A 18 -23.06 26.06 22.04
C LEU A 18 -24.22 25.42 21.22
N PRO A 19 -25.36 26.13 21.00
CA PRO A 19 -26.43 25.63 20.14
C PRO A 19 -25.99 25.49 18.68
N MET A 20 -25.21 26.43 18.16
CA MET A 20 -24.66 26.35 16.80
C MET A 20 -23.69 25.18 16.62
N LEU A 21 -22.87 24.87 17.63
CA LEU A 21 -22.01 23.68 17.66
C LEU A 21 -22.82 22.39 17.73
N GLY A 22 -23.93 22.38 18.49
CA GLY A 22 -24.88 21.27 18.51
C GLY A 22 -25.53 21.04 17.14
N VAL A 23 -26.02 22.11 16.50
CA VAL A 23 -26.65 22.04 15.17
C VAL A 23 -25.64 21.63 14.10
N THR A 24 -24.43 22.21 14.08
CA THR A 24 -23.39 21.82 13.11
C THR A 24 -22.85 20.41 13.34
N SER A 25 -22.75 19.97 14.60
CA SER A 25 -22.39 18.59 14.94
C SER A 25 -23.43 17.56 14.50
N VAL A 26 -24.71 17.95 14.37
CA VAL A 26 -25.77 17.08 13.84
C VAL A 26 -25.90 17.21 12.32
N LEU A 27 -25.69 18.41 11.77
CA LEU A 27 -25.82 18.69 10.35
C LEU A 27 -24.69 18.04 9.52
N LEU A 28 -23.46 18.00 10.03
CA LEU A 28 -22.32 17.40 9.32
C LEU A 28 -22.47 15.88 9.10
N PRO A 29 -22.86 15.05 10.09
CA PRO A 29 -23.21 13.65 9.88
C PRO A 29 -24.38 13.46 8.92
N VAL A 30 -25.40 14.32 8.97
CA VAL A 30 -26.57 14.23 8.06
C VAL A 30 -26.15 14.52 6.61
N LEU A 31 -25.30 15.51 6.37
CA LEU A 31 -24.77 15.81 5.03
C LEU A 31 -23.82 14.73 4.50
N ALA A 32 -23.03 14.12 5.39
CA ALA A 32 -22.21 12.95 5.07
C ALA A 32 -23.05 11.75 4.64
N LEU A 33 -24.11 11.46 5.40
CA LEU A 33 -24.97 10.31 5.21
C LEU A 33 -25.91 10.48 4.01
N THR A 34 -26.38 11.70 3.73
CA THR A 34 -27.15 11.99 2.50
C THR A 34 -26.32 11.79 1.24
N LYS A 35 -25.02 12.13 1.25
CA LYS A 35 -24.13 11.78 0.14
C LYS A 35 -23.90 10.28 -0.01
N TRP A 36 -23.78 9.55 1.11
CA TRP A 36 -23.66 8.09 1.10
C TRP A 36 -24.92 7.38 0.60
N LEU A 37 -26.11 7.89 0.98
CA LEU A 37 -27.42 7.42 0.52
C LEU A 37 -27.59 7.51 -1.01
N VAL A 38 -27.05 8.56 -1.63
CA VAL A 38 -27.12 8.78 -3.08
C VAL A 38 -26.15 7.87 -3.85
N ALA A 39 -25.05 7.42 -3.23
CA ALA A 39 -24.04 6.59 -3.86
C ALA A 39 -24.34 5.07 -3.79
N SER A 40 -25.18 4.63 -2.86
CA SER A 40 -25.47 3.19 -2.65
C SER A 40 -26.68 2.70 -3.47
N THR A 41 -26.49 1.68 -4.30
CA THR A 41 -27.49 1.12 -5.23
C THR A 41 -28.73 0.45 -4.59
N ASN A 42 -28.76 0.27 -3.27
CA ASN A 42 -29.87 -0.37 -2.54
C ASN A 42 -30.43 0.56 -1.45
N LEU A 43 -31.38 1.41 -1.84
CA LEU A 43 -31.98 2.44 -0.98
C LEU A 43 -32.60 1.89 0.31
N ILE A 44 -33.15 0.66 0.30
CA ILE A 44 -33.85 0.06 1.45
C ILE A 44 -32.89 -0.24 2.61
N TYR A 45 -31.73 -0.84 2.34
CA TYR A 45 -30.73 -1.14 3.37
C TYR A 45 -30.12 0.14 3.97
N SER A 46 -29.93 1.16 3.13
CA SER A 46 -29.37 2.45 3.54
C SER A 46 -30.33 3.22 4.45
N VAL A 47 -31.63 3.23 4.11
CA VAL A 47 -32.68 3.84 4.94
C VAL A 47 -32.87 3.09 6.26
N CYS A 48 -32.89 1.76 6.25
CA CYS A 48 -33.01 0.97 7.49
C CYS A 48 -31.82 1.19 8.45
N MET A 49 -30.60 1.23 7.93
CA MET A 49 -29.41 1.51 8.74
C MET A 49 -29.41 2.93 9.30
N PHE A 50 -29.89 3.90 8.52
CA PHE A 50 -30.03 5.29 8.98
C PHE A 50 -31.02 5.42 10.14
N VAL A 51 -32.21 4.83 10.01
CA VAL A 51 -33.24 4.85 11.06
C VAL A 51 -32.75 4.14 12.32
N ALA A 52 -32.07 3.00 12.17
CA ALA A 52 -31.51 2.25 13.30
C ALA A 52 -30.42 3.04 14.04
N LEU A 53 -29.42 3.57 13.33
CA LEU A 53 -28.31 4.30 13.93
C LEU A 53 -28.75 5.64 14.54
N SER A 54 -29.65 6.35 13.87
CA SER A 54 -30.23 7.59 14.40
C SER A 54 -31.07 7.30 15.65
N GLY A 55 -31.88 6.23 15.63
CA GLY A 55 -32.68 5.80 16.77
C GLY A 55 -31.81 5.42 17.98
N ILE A 56 -30.70 4.71 17.77
CA ILE A 56 -29.75 4.35 18.82
C ILE A 56 -29.06 5.60 19.38
N GLY A 57 -28.61 6.52 18.53
CA GLY A 57 -28.00 7.77 18.96
C GLY A 57 -28.94 8.62 19.80
N LEU A 58 -30.19 8.77 19.37
CA LEU A 58 -31.22 9.51 20.11
C LEU A 58 -31.61 8.81 21.42
N ALA A 59 -31.69 7.48 21.45
CA ALA A 59 -31.96 6.71 22.66
C ALA A 59 -30.83 6.85 23.69
N VAL A 60 -29.57 6.80 23.24
CA VAL A 60 -28.39 7.02 24.09
C VAL A 60 -28.39 8.46 24.62
N CYS A 61 -28.66 9.46 23.78
CA CYS A 61 -28.79 10.85 24.22
C CYS A 61 -29.94 11.06 25.23
N TYR A 62 -31.09 10.40 25.02
CA TYR A 62 -32.24 10.48 25.92
C TYR A 62 -31.96 9.81 27.29
N LEU A 63 -31.34 8.63 27.28
CA LEU A 63 -30.95 7.91 28.50
C LEU A 63 -29.86 8.66 29.29
N LEU A 64 -28.91 9.29 28.58
CA LEU A 64 -27.85 10.12 29.18
C LEU A 64 -28.38 11.47 29.68
N ALA A 65 -29.41 12.04 29.06
CA ALA A 65 -30.08 13.26 29.53
C ALA A 65 -30.93 13.01 30.80
N LYS A 66 -31.50 11.81 30.93
CA LYS A 66 -32.29 11.41 32.11
C LYS A 66 -31.43 11.03 33.31
N THR A 67 -30.15 10.70 33.10
CA THR A 67 -29.20 10.34 34.17
C THR A 67 -28.32 11.53 34.55
N ARG A 68 -27.95 11.64 35.83
CA ARG A 68 -27.22 12.77 36.45
C ARG A 68 -25.73 12.83 36.03
N TYR A 69 -25.42 12.54 34.76
CA TYR A 69 -24.07 12.40 34.21
C TYR A 69 -23.72 13.50 33.18
N SER A 70 -24.15 14.74 33.45
CA SER A 70 -23.89 15.94 32.62
C SER A 70 -22.40 16.21 32.33
N ARG A 71 -21.46 15.65 33.11
CA ARG A 71 -20.02 15.79 32.85
C ARG A 71 -19.50 14.88 31.73
N TYR A 72 -20.13 13.73 31.51
CA TYR A 72 -19.66 12.75 30.52
C TYR A 72 -20.29 12.94 29.15
N THR A 73 -21.42 13.65 29.07
CA THR A 73 -22.10 13.99 27.81
C THR A 73 -21.19 14.80 26.88
N ALA A 74 -20.49 15.80 27.41
CA ALA A 74 -19.55 16.61 26.64
C ALA A 74 -18.37 15.79 26.08
N VAL A 75 -17.84 14.85 26.88
CA VAL A 75 -16.73 13.99 26.46
C VAL A 75 -17.17 13.02 25.36
N VAL A 76 -18.32 12.36 25.53
CA VAL A 76 -18.89 11.44 24.53
C VAL A 76 -19.20 12.18 23.23
N GLN A 77 -19.72 13.40 23.31
CA GLN A 77 -20.02 14.23 22.15
C GLN A 77 -18.75 14.64 21.40
N ILE A 78 -17.67 15.00 22.10
CA ILE A 78 -16.36 15.29 21.48
C ILE A 78 -15.78 14.04 20.81
N VAL A 79 -15.84 12.87 21.46
CA VAL A 79 -15.33 11.62 20.89
C VAL A 79 -16.11 11.22 19.64
N LEU A 80 -17.44 11.35 19.65
CA LEU A 80 -18.28 11.10 18.48
C LEU A 80 -18.02 12.10 17.35
N MET A 81 -17.77 13.37 17.68
CA MET A 81 -17.41 14.40 16.70
C MET A 81 -16.05 14.11 16.05
N VAL A 82 -15.05 13.71 16.84
CA VAL A 82 -13.73 13.32 16.33
C VAL A 82 -13.81 12.05 15.48
N ALA A 83 -14.58 11.05 15.92
CA ALA A 83 -14.80 9.83 15.16
C ALA A 83 -15.52 10.11 13.83
N ALA A 84 -16.56 10.97 13.84
CA ALA A 84 -17.26 11.39 12.63
C ALA A 84 -16.36 12.22 11.69
N PHE A 85 -15.51 13.09 12.24
CA PHE A 85 -14.54 13.86 11.47
C PHE A 85 -13.48 12.96 10.83
N CYS A 86 -12.89 12.03 11.58
CA CYS A 86 -11.95 11.05 11.06
C CYS A 86 -12.61 10.19 9.97
N PHE A 87 -13.83 9.70 10.21
CA PHE A 87 -14.59 8.94 9.22
C PHE A 87 -14.88 9.76 7.95
N LEU A 88 -15.22 11.04 8.08
CA LEU A 88 -15.47 11.96 6.97
C LEU A 88 -14.20 12.27 6.16
N VAL A 89 -13.07 12.41 6.83
CA VAL A 89 -11.78 12.63 6.17
C VAL A 89 -11.31 11.36 5.47
N THR A 90 -11.52 10.18 6.07
CA THR A 90 -11.20 8.90 5.42
C THR A 90 -12.20 8.51 4.33
N SER A 91 -13.44 9.00 4.42
CA SER A 91 -14.49 8.74 3.42
C SER A 91 -14.59 9.84 2.38
N ALA A 92 -13.74 10.88 2.43
CA ALA A 92 -13.56 11.79 1.31
C ALA A 92 -13.15 10.93 0.10
N PRO A 93 -14.07 10.66 -0.85
CA PRO A 93 -13.74 9.85 -2.00
C PRO A 93 -12.73 10.68 -2.79
N VAL A 94 -11.61 10.16 -3.27
CA VAL A 94 -11.53 9.28 -4.46
C VAL A 94 -12.27 9.85 -5.70
N GLN A 95 -12.94 11.00 -5.58
CA GLN A 95 -13.84 11.60 -6.56
C GLN A 95 -13.17 12.75 -7.34
N GLU A 96 -11.84 12.84 -7.32
CA GLU A 96 -11.06 13.56 -8.34
C GLU A 96 -10.46 12.59 -9.38
N LYS A 97 -11.00 11.37 -9.52
CA LYS A 97 -10.61 10.47 -10.63
C LYS A 97 -11.75 10.03 -11.53
N GLN A 98 -13.02 10.24 -11.17
CA GLN A 98 -14.14 9.75 -11.98
C GLN A 98 -14.77 10.78 -12.93
N HIS A 99 -14.42 12.07 -12.86
CA HIS A 99 -14.93 13.08 -13.80
C HIS A 99 -14.04 13.34 -15.02
N LEU A 100 -12.91 12.62 -15.16
CA LEU A 100 -12.06 12.64 -16.36
C LEU A 100 -12.00 11.26 -17.06
N GLU A 101 -12.97 10.36 -16.83
CA GLU A 101 -13.01 9.03 -17.45
C GLU A 101 -14.21 8.84 -18.40
N HIS A 102 -14.67 9.93 -19.02
CA HIS A 102 -15.50 9.88 -20.24
C HIS A 102 -14.72 10.13 -21.53
N HIS A 103 -13.39 10.20 -21.46
CA HIS A 103 -12.59 9.87 -22.63
C HIS A 103 -12.60 8.37 -22.79
N ALA A 104 -13.27 7.89 -23.84
CA ALA A 104 -13.23 6.52 -24.32
C ALA A 104 -11.85 5.93 -24.01
N LYS A 105 -11.81 4.89 -23.15
CA LYS A 105 -10.61 4.22 -22.69
C LYS A 105 -9.80 3.80 -23.91
N LYS A 106 -8.89 4.67 -24.36
CA LYS A 106 -7.97 4.39 -25.44
C LYS A 106 -7.25 3.11 -25.00
N PRO A 107 -7.11 2.09 -25.86
CA PRO A 107 -6.40 0.88 -25.49
C PRO A 107 -5.07 1.30 -24.89
N GLU A 108 -4.84 0.87 -23.65
CA GLU A 108 -3.66 1.20 -22.88
C GLU A 108 -2.46 0.87 -23.77
N GLN A 109 -1.73 1.89 -24.23
CA GLN A 109 -0.66 1.70 -25.19
C GLN A 109 0.47 0.95 -24.50
N THR A 110 0.56 -0.35 -24.76
CA THR A 110 1.63 -1.18 -24.24
C THR A 110 2.84 -1.12 -25.17
N LEU A 111 4.02 -0.91 -24.58
CA LEU A 111 5.27 -0.96 -25.33
C LEU A 111 5.57 -2.43 -25.68
N ARG A 112 5.70 -2.72 -26.98
CA ARG A 112 6.05 -4.06 -27.49
C ARG A 112 7.53 -4.37 -27.30
N TRP A 113 7.86 -5.65 -27.07
CA TRP A 113 9.24 -6.09 -26.80
C TRP A 113 10.16 -5.76 -27.97
N GLU A 114 9.71 -5.95 -29.20
CA GLU A 114 10.52 -5.73 -30.40
C GLU A 114 10.88 -4.25 -30.57
N VAL A 115 9.98 -3.35 -30.16
CA VAL A 115 10.21 -1.91 -30.16
C VAL A 115 11.25 -1.55 -29.11
N PHE A 116 11.07 -2.05 -27.88
CA PHE A 116 12.04 -1.83 -26.81
C PHE A 116 13.42 -2.36 -27.18
N GLN A 117 13.49 -3.60 -27.68
CA GLN A 117 14.75 -4.24 -28.05
C GLN A 117 15.50 -3.45 -29.13
N ARG A 118 14.78 -2.88 -30.11
CA ARG A 118 15.38 -2.10 -31.20
C ARG A 118 16.04 -0.80 -30.74
N PHE A 119 15.49 -0.13 -29.73
CA PHE A 119 15.96 1.20 -29.31
C PHE A 119 16.82 1.18 -28.05
N CYS A 120 16.61 0.19 -27.17
CA CYS A 120 17.17 0.15 -25.83
C CYS A 120 17.90 -1.17 -25.50
N HIS A 121 18.06 -2.07 -26.47
CA HIS A 121 18.80 -3.32 -26.32
C HIS A 121 19.63 -3.65 -27.59
N GLN A 122 20.41 -4.73 -27.58
CA GLN A 122 21.45 -5.02 -28.59
C GLN A 122 21.04 -4.89 -30.07
N PRO A 123 21.98 -4.52 -30.99
CA PRO A 123 23.40 -4.18 -30.78
C PRO A 123 23.70 -2.68 -31.04
N VAL A 124 22.85 -1.75 -30.61
CA VAL A 124 23.09 -0.30 -30.89
C VAL A 124 24.22 0.30 -30.04
N TRP A 125 24.74 -0.43 -29.04
CA TRP A 125 25.89 0.00 -28.23
C TRP A 125 27.23 -0.01 -28.97
N GLN A 126 27.27 -0.46 -30.23
CA GLN A 126 28.54 -0.54 -30.97
C GLN A 126 28.91 0.77 -31.68
N ASP A 127 27.95 1.69 -31.89
CA ASP A 127 28.16 2.90 -32.68
C ASP A 127 28.25 4.20 -31.84
N GLU A 128 27.70 4.24 -30.61
CA GLU A 128 27.80 5.39 -29.68
C GLU A 128 28.05 4.95 -28.23
N ASN A 129 28.35 5.92 -27.34
CA ASN A 129 28.50 5.69 -25.90
C ASN A 129 27.20 5.14 -25.27
N ILE A 130 27.30 4.07 -24.47
CA ILE A 130 26.19 3.45 -23.73
C ILE A 130 25.40 4.50 -22.92
N ALA A 131 26.07 5.48 -22.33
CA ALA A 131 25.42 6.54 -21.55
C ALA A 131 24.44 7.39 -22.37
N VAL A 132 24.71 7.59 -23.67
CA VAL A 132 23.82 8.34 -24.58
C VAL A 132 22.51 7.58 -24.78
N TYR A 133 22.59 6.26 -24.94
CA TYR A 133 21.40 5.41 -25.03
C TYR A 133 20.65 5.29 -23.71
N GLN A 134 21.36 5.16 -22.58
CA GLN A 134 20.72 5.16 -21.26
C GLN A 134 19.94 6.46 -21.00
N THR A 135 20.50 7.60 -21.40
CA THR A 135 19.81 8.90 -21.32
C THR A 135 18.54 8.93 -22.17
N LYS A 136 18.59 8.41 -23.40
CA LYS A 136 17.40 8.32 -24.30
C LYS A 136 16.35 7.33 -23.76
N CYS A 137 16.79 6.18 -23.26
CA CYS A 137 15.92 5.10 -22.78
C CYS A 137 15.32 5.37 -21.40
N HIS A 138 15.90 6.30 -20.62
CA HIS A 138 15.35 6.75 -19.35
C HIS A 138 13.92 7.28 -19.50
N GLU A 139 13.59 7.93 -20.63
CA GLU A 139 12.25 8.44 -20.94
C GLU A 139 11.17 7.34 -21.00
N LEU A 140 11.58 6.06 -21.13
CA LEU A 140 10.66 4.92 -21.10
C LEU A 140 10.35 4.43 -19.67
N MET A 141 10.96 5.02 -18.64
CA MET A 141 10.65 4.68 -17.25
C MET A 141 9.16 4.91 -16.95
N GLY A 142 8.53 3.96 -16.27
CA GLY A 142 7.09 3.97 -15.99
C GLY A 142 6.21 3.53 -17.16
N SER A 143 6.77 3.31 -18.36
CA SER A 143 6.00 2.80 -19.49
C SER A 143 5.48 1.40 -19.21
N VAL A 144 4.22 1.15 -19.56
CA VAL A 144 3.57 -0.14 -19.38
C VAL A 144 3.97 -1.09 -20.50
N VAL A 145 4.45 -2.27 -20.14
CA VAL A 145 4.87 -3.32 -21.06
C VAL A 145 3.94 -4.51 -20.95
N HIS A 146 3.80 -5.26 -22.05
CA HIS A 146 3.15 -6.56 -22.05
C HIS A 146 3.98 -7.50 -22.93
N TRP A 147 4.80 -8.34 -22.29
CA TRP A 147 5.78 -9.18 -22.96
C TRP A 147 5.65 -10.63 -22.51
N ASN A 148 6.32 -11.53 -23.23
CA ASN A 148 6.36 -12.95 -22.91
C ASN A 148 7.77 -13.52 -23.08
N GLY A 149 8.12 -14.51 -22.28
CA GLY A 149 9.43 -15.14 -22.31
C GLY A 149 9.49 -16.43 -21.50
N TYR A 150 10.69 -16.97 -21.38
CA TYR A 150 10.98 -18.22 -20.65
C TYR A 150 11.68 -17.92 -19.34
N VAL A 151 11.24 -18.51 -18.25
CA VAL A 151 11.88 -18.39 -16.93
C VAL A 151 13.27 -19.02 -17.00
N ASN A 152 14.29 -18.22 -16.71
CA ASN A 152 15.66 -18.70 -16.53
C ASN A 152 15.89 -19.12 -15.07
N GLU A 153 15.57 -18.20 -14.16
CA GLU A 153 15.89 -18.32 -12.74
C GLU A 153 14.93 -17.48 -11.90
N ILE A 154 14.63 -17.96 -10.69
CA ILE A 154 13.82 -17.27 -9.69
C ILE A 154 14.63 -17.22 -8.40
N LYS A 155 14.87 -16.00 -7.90
CA LYS A 155 15.65 -15.74 -6.69
C LYS A 155 14.89 -14.80 -5.76
N ILE A 156 15.24 -14.83 -4.48
CA ILE A 156 14.80 -13.82 -3.52
C ILE A 156 15.83 -12.69 -3.55
N ARG A 157 15.38 -11.46 -3.84
CA ARG A 157 16.22 -10.26 -3.83
C ARG A 157 16.35 -9.67 -2.44
N SER A 158 15.24 -9.54 -1.73
CA SER A 158 15.24 -8.97 -0.39
C SER A 158 14.16 -9.60 0.47
N ILE A 159 14.47 -9.74 1.76
CA ILE A 159 13.54 -10.15 2.81
C ILE A 159 13.46 -8.98 3.78
N LYS A 160 12.27 -8.42 3.97
CA LYS A 160 12.02 -7.32 4.90
C LYS A 160 11.06 -7.79 5.97
N ASN A 161 11.39 -7.52 7.23
CA ASN A 161 10.52 -7.82 8.34
C ASN A 161 10.53 -6.64 9.31
N GLY A 162 9.46 -5.86 9.29
CA GLY A 162 9.34 -4.65 10.11
C GLY A 162 9.45 -4.96 11.61
N TYR A 163 8.84 -6.05 12.08
CA TYR A 163 8.90 -6.44 13.49
C TYR A 163 10.31 -6.83 13.92
N ARG A 164 11.01 -7.60 13.07
CA ARG A 164 12.42 -7.95 13.31
C ARG A 164 13.28 -6.69 13.45
N THR A 165 13.17 -5.76 12.51
CA THR A 165 13.91 -4.49 12.58
C THR A 165 13.57 -3.70 13.84
N LEU A 166 12.29 -3.65 14.23
CA LEU A 166 11.86 -2.98 15.45
C LEU A 166 12.43 -3.64 16.72
N PHE A 167 12.30 -4.96 16.85
CA PHE A 167 12.74 -5.68 18.05
C PHE A 167 14.26 -5.67 18.20
N ASP A 168 14.99 -5.89 17.11
CA ASP A 168 16.45 -5.92 17.12
C ASP A 168 17.06 -4.54 17.39
N THR A 169 16.40 -3.46 16.94
CA THR A 169 16.93 -2.08 17.08
C THR A 169 16.52 -1.42 18.39
N LEU A 170 15.30 -1.67 18.88
CA LEU A 170 14.72 -0.94 20.02
C LEU A 170 14.82 -1.69 21.35
N LEU A 171 14.86 -3.03 21.35
CA LEU A 171 14.79 -3.84 22.57
C LEU A 171 16.16 -4.44 22.93
N PRO A 172 16.56 -4.45 24.22
CA PRO A 172 17.68 -5.24 24.70
C PRO A 172 17.47 -6.74 24.42
N GLN A 173 18.56 -7.50 24.22
CA GLN A 173 18.53 -8.90 23.79
C GLN A 173 17.51 -9.79 24.54
N LYS A 174 17.42 -9.70 25.87
CA LYS A 174 16.49 -10.53 26.66
C LYS A 174 15.01 -10.19 26.41
N LEU A 175 14.70 -8.91 26.24
CA LEU A 175 13.34 -8.47 25.94
C LEU A 175 13.00 -8.75 24.47
N ALA A 176 13.97 -8.62 23.57
CA ALA A 176 13.82 -9.02 22.18
C ALA A 176 13.46 -10.50 22.09
N SER A 177 14.22 -11.42 22.71
CA SER A 177 13.90 -12.86 22.69
C SER A 177 12.49 -13.17 23.19
N TYR A 178 12.04 -12.48 24.25
CA TYR A 178 10.67 -12.61 24.74
C TYR A 178 9.64 -12.09 23.72
N ALA A 179 9.87 -10.93 23.11
CA ALA A 179 9.00 -10.36 22.09
C ALA A 179 8.92 -11.24 20.83
N TYR A 180 10.03 -11.85 20.40
CA TYR A 180 10.07 -12.81 19.30
C TYR A 180 9.17 -14.01 19.55
N CYS A 181 9.21 -14.58 20.77
CA CYS A 181 8.36 -15.70 21.12
C CYS A 181 6.90 -15.33 21.40
N TRP A 182 6.63 -14.09 21.79
CA TRP A 182 5.27 -13.63 22.05
C TRP A 182 4.52 -13.28 20.76
N TYR A 183 5.20 -12.64 19.79
CA TYR A 183 4.60 -12.24 18.51
C TYR A 183 4.81 -13.23 17.37
N GLY A 184 5.88 -14.03 17.45
CA GLY A 184 6.26 -15.00 16.44
C GLY A 184 5.71 -16.39 16.70
N ASP A 185 6.08 -17.28 15.80
CA ASP A 185 5.74 -18.69 15.89
C ASP A 185 6.95 -19.49 16.37
N LYS A 186 6.72 -20.67 16.94
CA LYS A 186 7.83 -21.59 17.24
C LYS A 186 8.47 -22.05 15.93
N LEU A 187 9.80 -22.06 15.89
CA LEU A 187 10.58 -22.64 14.81
C LEU A 187 10.16 -24.10 14.65
N HIS A 188 9.63 -24.43 13.48
CA HIS A 188 9.11 -25.77 13.22
C HIS A 188 10.16 -26.58 12.45
N ASP A 189 10.65 -27.63 13.09
CA ASP A 189 11.69 -28.49 12.55
C ASP A 189 10.97 -29.60 11.76
N ASN A 190 10.68 -29.34 10.47
CA ASN A 190 10.09 -30.34 9.56
C ASN A 190 11.10 -31.44 9.14
N CYS A 191 12.16 -31.65 9.92
CA CYS A 191 13.30 -32.48 9.56
C CYS A 191 12.93 -33.97 9.41
N SER A 192 11.85 -34.41 10.05
CA SER A 192 11.33 -35.78 9.96
C SER A 192 10.81 -36.20 8.57
N LYS A 193 10.64 -35.25 7.63
CA LYS A 193 10.18 -35.54 6.26
C LYS A 193 11.31 -35.88 5.29
N PHE A 194 12.56 -35.68 5.69
CA PHE A 194 13.74 -35.91 4.85
C PHE A 194 14.28 -37.32 5.07
N SER A 195 15.12 -37.80 4.14
CA SER A 195 15.83 -39.07 4.30
C SER A 195 16.75 -39.02 5.52
N GLU A 196 17.07 -40.17 6.13
CA GLU A 196 17.95 -40.26 7.33
C GLU A 196 19.25 -39.44 7.16
N LEU A 197 19.86 -39.47 5.97
CA LEU A 197 21.09 -38.72 5.68
C LEU A 197 20.91 -37.18 5.64
N ALA A 198 19.72 -36.70 5.27
CA ALA A 198 19.41 -35.26 5.20
C ALA A 198 18.70 -34.74 6.47
N LYS A 199 18.29 -35.65 7.35
CA LYS A 199 17.65 -35.33 8.61
C LYS A 199 18.65 -34.74 9.60
N ASP A 200 19.83 -35.36 9.74
CA ASP A 200 20.91 -34.87 10.61
C ASP A 200 21.37 -33.46 10.21
N ASP A 201 21.50 -33.21 8.90
CA ASP A 201 21.84 -31.88 8.36
C ASP A 201 20.75 -30.84 8.66
N CYS A 202 19.48 -31.24 8.61
CA CYS A 202 18.36 -30.35 8.93
C CYS A 202 18.31 -30.00 10.43
N GLU A 203 18.47 -31.00 11.30
CA GLU A 203 18.46 -30.80 12.76
C GLU A 203 19.64 -29.91 13.18
N SER A 204 20.84 -30.19 12.67
CA SER A 204 22.03 -29.37 12.97
C SER A 204 21.90 -27.92 12.49
N PHE A 205 21.25 -27.68 11.34
CA PHE A 205 20.96 -26.33 10.88
C PHE A 205 19.99 -25.59 11.81
N HIS A 206 18.92 -26.24 12.26
CA HIS A 206 17.95 -25.66 13.19
C HIS A 206 18.57 -25.40 14.58
N ASP A 207 19.43 -26.29 15.06
CA ASP A 207 20.18 -26.10 16.30
C ASP A 207 21.14 -24.91 16.22
N ALA A 208 21.81 -24.71 15.08
CA ALA A 208 22.65 -23.54 14.85
C ALA A 208 21.85 -22.23 14.90
N ILE A 209 20.64 -22.21 14.32
CA ILE A 209 19.74 -21.03 14.38
C ILE A 209 19.33 -20.75 15.82
N ARG A 210 18.93 -21.79 16.56
CA ARG A 210 18.50 -21.68 17.96
C ARG A 210 19.63 -21.11 18.84
N SER A 211 20.83 -21.63 18.66
CA SER A 211 22.03 -21.19 19.37
C SER A 211 22.36 -19.72 19.08
N ALA A 212 22.32 -19.32 17.81
CA ALA A 212 22.60 -17.95 17.39
C ALA A 212 21.57 -16.93 17.89
N ASN A 213 20.29 -17.27 17.87
CA ASN A 213 19.21 -16.35 18.29
C ASN A 213 18.96 -16.38 19.81
N GLY A 214 19.37 -17.44 20.50
CA GLY A 214 19.10 -17.65 21.92
C GLY A 214 17.63 -17.98 22.25
N HIS A 215 16.83 -18.34 21.24
CA HIS A 215 15.42 -18.74 21.39
C HIS A 215 14.91 -19.59 20.22
N ASP A 216 13.79 -20.28 20.44
CA ASP A 216 13.17 -21.23 19.51
C ASP A 216 12.09 -20.58 18.62
N CYS A 217 12.01 -19.26 18.56
CA CYS A 217 10.90 -18.57 17.90
C CYS A 217 11.34 -17.80 16.65
N THR A 218 10.45 -17.69 15.66
CA THR A 218 10.68 -16.98 14.39
C THR A 218 9.55 -16.03 14.07
N LEU A 219 9.88 -14.91 13.41
CA LEU A 219 8.92 -13.93 12.91
C LEU A 219 8.66 -14.10 11.40
N SER A 220 9.02 -15.24 10.80
CA SER A 220 8.93 -15.46 9.36
C SER A 220 7.53 -15.28 8.77
N LYS A 221 6.48 -15.39 9.58
CA LYS A 221 5.10 -15.05 9.19
C LYS A 221 4.93 -13.61 8.72
N TYR A 222 5.76 -12.69 9.22
CA TYR A 222 5.74 -11.27 8.86
C TYR A 222 6.83 -10.90 7.85
N ASP A 223 7.55 -11.89 7.31
CA ASP A 223 8.52 -11.65 6.24
C ASP A 223 7.79 -11.23 4.96
N THR A 224 8.17 -10.08 4.43
CA THR A 224 7.78 -9.62 3.10
C THR A 224 8.94 -9.88 2.15
N TYR A 225 8.66 -10.62 1.08
CA TYR A 225 9.67 -11.01 0.09
C TYR A 225 9.58 -10.13 -1.15
N THR A 226 10.73 -9.82 -1.73
CA THR A 226 10.83 -9.29 -3.09
C THR A 226 11.59 -10.32 -3.92
N PHE A 227 10.97 -10.80 -4.99
CA PHE A 227 11.51 -11.80 -5.89
C PHE A 227 12.15 -11.14 -7.11
N GLU A 228 13.24 -11.74 -7.55
CA GLU A 228 13.91 -11.43 -8.81
C GLU A 228 13.71 -12.62 -9.76
N VAL A 229 12.97 -12.39 -10.83
CA VAL A 229 12.70 -13.41 -11.85
C VAL A 229 13.40 -13.02 -13.14
N THR A 230 14.41 -13.79 -13.52
CA THR A 230 15.12 -13.58 -14.78
C THR A 230 14.39 -14.29 -15.89
N VAL A 231 13.93 -13.55 -16.89
CA VAL A 231 13.18 -14.04 -18.04
C VAL A 231 14.00 -13.87 -19.31
N ARG A 232 14.17 -14.97 -20.06
CA ARG A 232 14.79 -14.98 -21.38
C ARG A 232 13.75 -14.62 -22.42
N MET A 233 14.01 -13.54 -23.15
CA MET A 233 13.14 -13.04 -24.19
C MET A 233 13.42 -13.73 -25.53
N ALA A 234 12.48 -13.60 -26.47
CA ALA A 234 12.68 -14.04 -27.84
C ALA A 234 13.88 -13.29 -28.45
N ALA A 235 14.73 -14.04 -29.14
CA ALA A 235 15.97 -13.53 -29.74
C ALA A 235 16.05 -13.93 -31.21
N GLY A 236 16.85 -13.20 -31.99
CA GLY A 236 17.19 -13.60 -33.34
C GLY A 236 18.01 -14.90 -33.36
N MET A 237 17.96 -15.61 -34.48
CA MET A 237 18.51 -16.96 -34.67
C MET A 237 20.01 -17.14 -34.32
N TRP A 238 20.77 -16.04 -34.20
CA TRP A 238 22.23 -16.04 -34.03
C TRP A 238 22.73 -15.23 -32.82
N SER A 239 21.84 -14.68 -32.00
CA SER A 239 22.20 -13.83 -30.85
C SER A 239 21.89 -14.51 -29.52
N LYS A 240 22.73 -14.28 -28.50
CA LYS A 240 22.40 -14.66 -27.11
C LYS A 240 21.04 -14.05 -26.74
N ALA A 241 20.18 -14.83 -26.12
CA ALA A 241 18.84 -14.36 -25.78
C ALA A 241 18.90 -13.20 -24.78
N PRO A 242 18.23 -12.07 -25.05
CA PRO A 242 18.09 -10.97 -24.10
C PRO A 242 17.47 -11.46 -22.79
N GLU A 243 17.91 -10.89 -21.68
CA GLU A 243 17.35 -11.18 -20.36
C GLU A 243 16.68 -9.93 -19.79
N VAL A 244 15.48 -10.12 -19.26
CA VAL A 244 14.70 -9.11 -18.54
C VAL A 244 14.51 -9.58 -17.12
N VAL A 245 14.62 -8.67 -16.15
CA VAL A 245 14.47 -9.00 -14.73
C VAL A 245 13.13 -8.47 -14.23
N LEU A 246 12.28 -9.35 -13.71
CA LEU A 246 11.03 -8.97 -13.06
C LEU A 246 11.27 -8.84 -11.55
N LEU A 247 10.98 -7.66 -11.00
CA LEU A 247 11.02 -7.38 -9.57
C LEU A 247 9.62 -7.51 -8.99
N ALA A 248 9.28 -8.72 -8.59
CA ALA A 248 7.93 -9.07 -8.13
C ALA A 248 7.82 -9.00 -6.60
N ASP A 249 6.77 -8.36 -6.11
CA ASP A 249 6.48 -8.24 -4.68
C ASP A 249 5.91 -9.54 -4.10
N ASP A 250 5.82 -9.60 -2.76
CA ASP A 250 5.31 -10.76 -2.00
C ASP A 250 3.91 -11.21 -2.45
N PHE A 251 3.11 -10.29 -3.01
CA PHE A 251 1.82 -10.59 -3.62
C PHE A 251 1.89 -11.78 -4.60
N PHE A 252 2.98 -11.85 -5.39
CA PHE A 252 3.17 -12.91 -6.39
C PHE A 252 3.79 -14.19 -5.82
N ARG A 253 4.12 -14.25 -4.52
CA ARG A 253 4.82 -15.38 -3.88
C ARG A 253 4.18 -16.73 -4.17
N SER A 254 2.86 -16.83 -4.04
CA SER A 254 2.13 -18.09 -4.25
C SER A 254 2.19 -18.62 -5.69
N PHE A 255 2.34 -17.72 -6.66
CA PHE A 255 2.52 -18.02 -8.08
C PHE A 255 3.99 -18.37 -8.37
N LEU A 256 4.93 -17.53 -7.91
CA LEU A 256 6.35 -17.68 -8.19
C LEU A 256 6.97 -18.93 -7.58
N LEU A 257 6.57 -19.33 -6.37
CA LEU A 257 7.08 -20.54 -5.73
C LEU A 257 6.69 -21.85 -6.43
N LYS A 258 5.68 -21.80 -7.31
CA LYS A 258 5.23 -22.95 -8.11
C LYS A 258 5.88 -23.01 -9.50
N LEU A 259 6.39 -21.88 -9.98
CA LEU A 259 7.09 -21.83 -11.27
C LEU A 259 8.40 -22.62 -11.23
N LYS A 260 8.78 -23.13 -12.38
CA LYS A 260 10.04 -23.83 -12.61
C LYS A 260 10.86 -23.13 -13.70
N PRO A 261 12.20 -23.29 -13.67
CA PRO A 261 13.02 -22.92 -14.83
C PRO A 261 12.46 -23.58 -16.09
N THR A 262 12.55 -22.90 -17.23
CA THR A 262 12.00 -23.25 -18.55
C THR A 262 10.50 -23.04 -18.76
N ASP A 263 9.73 -22.70 -17.72
CA ASP A 263 8.33 -22.33 -17.88
C ASP A 263 8.18 -21.09 -18.76
N ARG A 264 7.15 -21.07 -19.62
CA ARG A 264 6.84 -19.94 -20.50
C ARG A 264 5.71 -19.11 -19.90
N LEU A 265 5.98 -17.83 -19.67
CA LEU A 265 5.03 -16.90 -19.07
C LEU A 265 4.86 -15.63 -19.90
N TRP A 266 3.73 -14.95 -19.70
CA TRP A 266 3.51 -13.57 -20.09
C TRP A 266 3.45 -12.70 -18.84
N PHE A 267 3.82 -11.44 -18.99
CA PHE A 267 3.78 -10.47 -17.89
C PHE A 267 3.40 -9.09 -18.40
N LYS A 268 2.65 -8.38 -17.58
CA LYS A 268 2.37 -6.96 -17.74
C LYS A 268 2.95 -6.21 -16.55
N GLY A 269 3.58 -5.07 -16.80
CA GLY A 269 4.24 -4.32 -15.73
C GLY A 269 4.74 -2.97 -16.19
N GLN A 270 5.46 -2.28 -15.32
CA GLN A 270 6.08 -0.98 -15.61
C GLN A 270 7.60 -1.11 -15.65
N LEU A 271 8.23 -0.45 -16.61
CA LEU A 271 9.69 -0.34 -16.67
C LEU A 271 10.21 0.52 -15.53
N ILE A 272 11.25 0.06 -14.85
CA ILE A 272 11.87 0.77 -13.73
C ILE A 272 13.38 0.80 -13.87
N ASN A 273 13.98 1.90 -13.40
CA ASN A 273 15.41 1.96 -13.16
C ASN A 273 15.67 1.52 -11.73
N ASP A 274 16.53 0.54 -11.56
CA ASP A 274 16.88 0.01 -10.25
C ASP A 274 18.37 0.21 -9.98
N GLU A 275 18.72 1.43 -9.62
CA GLU A 275 20.10 1.88 -9.39
C GLU A 275 20.83 1.04 -8.33
N ALA A 276 20.08 0.47 -7.38
CA ALA A 276 20.62 -0.38 -6.33
C ALA A 276 21.19 -1.72 -6.86
N SER A 277 20.75 -2.18 -8.04
CA SER A 277 21.22 -3.43 -8.66
C SER A 277 22.37 -3.22 -9.67
N GLY A 278 22.88 -1.98 -9.78
CA GLY A 278 24.00 -1.63 -10.65
C GLY A 278 23.58 -1.02 -12.00
N THR A 279 24.56 -0.69 -12.83
CA THR A 279 24.35 0.05 -14.10
C THR A 279 23.61 -0.74 -15.16
N ASP A 280 23.61 -2.07 -15.08
CA ASP A 280 22.89 -2.95 -16.01
C ASP A 280 21.36 -2.88 -15.84
N ALA A 281 20.92 -2.43 -14.66
CA ALA A 281 19.52 -2.31 -14.26
C ALA A 281 18.88 -0.99 -14.69
N ILE A 282 19.68 -0.05 -15.19
CA ILE A 282 19.21 1.19 -15.80
C ILE A 282 18.75 0.87 -17.22
N LEU A 283 17.62 1.44 -17.65
CA LEU A 283 17.10 1.29 -19.00
C LEU A 283 18.15 1.69 -20.03
N GLY A 284 18.34 0.84 -21.05
CA GLY A 284 19.48 0.93 -21.99
C GLY A 284 20.71 0.11 -21.56
N GLY A 285 20.67 -0.55 -20.40
CA GLY A 285 21.64 -1.55 -19.96
C GLY A 285 21.31 -2.98 -20.42
N LEU A 286 22.10 -3.95 -19.92
CA LEU A 286 22.00 -5.36 -20.31
C LEU A 286 20.77 -6.08 -19.76
N ARG A 287 20.25 -5.67 -18.59
CA ARG A 287 19.18 -6.36 -17.87
C ARG A 287 18.15 -5.35 -17.38
N PRO A 288 17.23 -4.89 -18.25
CA PRO A 288 16.19 -3.95 -17.84
C PRO A 288 15.28 -4.58 -16.80
N HIS A 289 14.85 -3.78 -15.83
CA HIS A 289 13.98 -4.22 -14.75
C HIS A 289 12.53 -3.81 -15.01
N VAL A 290 11.61 -4.73 -14.72
CA VAL A 290 10.17 -4.52 -14.85
C VAL A 290 9.53 -4.84 -13.50
N ARG A 291 8.70 -3.94 -13.00
CA ARG A 291 7.81 -4.22 -11.86
C ARG A 291 6.51 -4.81 -12.42
N PRO A 292 6.24 -6.10 -12.22
CA PRO A 292 5.05 -6.74 -12.77
C PRO A 292 3.81 -6.29 -11.98
N SER A 293 2.74 -6.01 -12.73
CA SER A 293 1.38 -5.86 -12.21
C SER A 293 0.54 -7.11 -12.48
N GLU A 294 0.86 -7.86 -13.53
CA GLU A 294 0.17 -9.08 -13.89
C GLU A 294 1.20 -10.12 -14.37
N LEU A 295 1.02 -11.37 -13.96
CA LEU A 295 1.79 -12.51 -14.42
C LEU A 295 0.82 -13.60 -14.86
N GLY A 296 1.12 -14.29 -15.95
CA GLY A 296 0.34 -15.44 -16.36
C GLY A 296 1.17 -16.50 -17.06
N CYS A 297 0.72 -17.73 -16.92
CA CYS A 297 1.35 -18.88 -17.52
C CYS A 297 0.84 -19.09 -18.95
N ILE A 298 1.75 -19.29 -19.90
CA ILE A 298 1.41 -19.77 -21.26
C ILE A 298 1.60 -21.27 -21.34
N SER A 299 2.75 -21.76 -20.86
CA SER A 299 3.12 -23.17 -20.88
C SER A 299 4.04 -23.43 -19.70
N CYS A 300 3.49 -23.93 -18.60
CA CYS A 300 4.21 -24.25 -17.37
C CYS A 300 4.03 -25.71 -17.02
N GLN A 301 4.97 -26.24 -16.22
CA GLN A 301 4.90 -27.62 -15.75
C GLN A 301 3.70 -27.86 -14.80
N ASP A 302 3.34 -26.89 -13.95
CA ASP A 302 2.11 -26.96 -13.14
C ASP A 302 0.93 -26.41 -13.96
N THR A 303 0.02 -27.29 -14.35
CA THR A 303 -1.17 -26.97 -15.16
C THR A 303 -2.22 -26.14 -14.43
N ARG A 304 -2.10 -25.96 -13.11
CA ARG A 304 -3.01 -25.14 -12.30
C ARG A 304 -2.62 -23.67 -12.29
N LEU A 305 -1.47 -23.31 -12.86
CA LEU A 305 -1.04 -21.93 -12.99
C LEU A 305 -1.74 -21.28 -14.18
N THR A 306 -2.59 -20.28 -13.91
CA THR A 306 -3.31 -19.52 -14.94
C THR A 306 -2.77 -18.10 -15.01
N GLU A 307 -3.31 -17.20 -14.19
CA GLU A 307 -2.90 -15.80 -14.13
C GLU A 307 -3.11 -15.23 -12.73
N ILE A 308 -2.31 -14.22 -12.40
CA ILE A 308 -2.39 -13.47 -11.16
C ILE A 308 -2.23 -11.99 -11.49
N LYS A 309 -3.15 -11.18 -10.95
CA LYS A 309 -3.26 -9.75 -11.23
C LYS A 309 -3.28 -8.97 -9.92
N MET A 310 -2.34 -8.03 -9.81
CA MET A 310 -2.31 -7.06 -8.73
C MET A 310 -3.38 -6.00 -8.98
N SER A 311 -4.31 -5.84 -8.04
CA SER A 311 -5.32 -4.79 -8.14
C SER A 311 -4.65 -3.41 -8.02
N THR A 312 -4.96 -2.49 -8.93
CA THR A 312 -4.40 -1.12 -8.98
C THR A 312 -4.77 -0.27 -7.76
N GLN A 313 -5.51 -0.83 -6.80
CA GLN A 313 -6.02 -0.17 -5.61
C GLN A 313 -5.09 -0.25 -4.40
N ASP A 314 -4.05 -1.10 -4.42
CA ASP A 314 -3.20 -1.35 -3.25
C ASP A 314 -1.96 -0.45 -3.13
N HIS A 315 -1.73 0.48 -4.06
CA HIS A 315 -0.56 1.37 -3.98
C HIS A 315 -0.77 2.63 -3.11
N SER A 316 -1.93 2.76 -2.45
CA SER A 316 -2.28 3.95 -1.65
C SER A 316 -2.69 3.61 -0.21
N THR A 317 -1.84 2.93 0.56
CA THR A 317 -2.03 2.81 2.01
C THR A 317 -0.70 2.74 2.77
N VAL A 318 0.12 3.78 2.64
CA VAL A 318 0.83 4.28 3.81
C VAL A 318 0.58 5.79 3.81
N ALA A 319 -0.45 6.21 4.55
CA ALA A 319 -0.58 7.61 4.94
C ALA A 319 0.70 7.98 5.68
N THR A 320 1.64 8.61 4.97
CA THR A 320 2.89 9.03 5.60
C THR A 320 2.53 10.15 6.56
N VAL A 321 3.29 10.29 7.66
CA VAL A 321 3.11 11.39 8.61
C VAL A 321 3.12 12.76 7.90
N ARG A 322 3.82 12.83 6.76
CA ARG A 322 3.85 14.00 5.87
C ARG A 322 2.50 14.31 5.21
N ASP A 323 1.76 13.31 4.73
CA ASP A 323 0.41 13.48 4.18
C ASP A 323 -0.58 13.93 5.26
N LEU A 324 -0.45 13.38 6.48
CA LEU A 324 -1.25 13.83 7.64
C LEU A 324 -0.94 15.28 8.02
N LEU A 325 0.33 15.68 7.99
CA LEU A 325 0.75 17.06 8.26
C LEU A 325 0.27 18.03 7.17
N ASP A 326 0.28 17.61 5.90
CA ASP A 326 -0.24 18.43 4.81
C ASP A 326 -1.77 18.53 4.85
N LEU A 327 -2.49 17.47 5.24
CA LEU A 327 -3.93 17.55 5.52
C LEU A 327 -4.25 18.49 6.69
N LEU A 328 -3.49 18.41 7.78
CA LEU A 328 -3.66 19.31 8.93
C LEU A 328 -3.35 20.76 8.55
N ARG A 329 -2.34 21.00 7.71
CA ARG A 329 -1.97 22.33 7.20
C ARG A 329 -3.06 22.91 6.30
N VAL A 330 -3.62 22.11 5.38
CA VAL A 330 -4.72 22.52 4.50
C VAL A 330 -5.99 22.78 5.31
N GLY A 331 -6.31 21.92 6.28
CA GLY A 331 -7.43 22.11 7.20
C GLY A 331 -7.29 23.37 8.06
N ALA A 332 -6.10 23.62 8.62
CA ALA A 332 -5.81 24.84 9.37
C ALA A 332 -5.91 26.10 8.50
N LYS A 333 -5.45 26.04 7.24
CA LYS A 333 -5.57 27.14 6.27
C LYS A 333 -7.03 27.42 5.91
N PHE A 334 -7.85 26.39 5.74
CA PHE A 334 -9.28 26.53 5.46
C PHE A 334 -10.04 27.13 6.65
N ILE A 335 -9.81 26.63 7.87
CA ILE A 335 -10.42 27.16 9.09
C ILE A 335 -9.96 28.60 9.33
N GLY A 336 -8.67 28.90 9.14
CA GLY A 336 -8.12 30.25 9.22
C GLY A 336 -8.79 31.21 8.23
N ASN A 337 -8.94 30.81 6.96
CA ASN A 337 -9.61 31.64 5.96
C ASN A 337 -11.11 31.80 6.21
N ILE A 338 -11.77 30.88 6.91
CA ILE A 338 -13.18 31.02 7.29
C ILE A 338 -13.35 31.93 8.50
N LEU A 339 -12.48 31.81 9.52
CA LEU A 339 -12.56 32.63 10.73
C LEU A 339 -12.12 34.08 10.51
N PHE A 340 -11.10 34.32 9.67
CA PHE A 340 -10.47 35.63 9.52
C PHE A 340 -10.79 36.35 8.20
N ARG A 341 -11.86 35.92 7.52
CA ARG A 341 -12.24 36.40 6.19
C ARG A 341 -12.56 37.90 6.04
N PRO A 342 -12.77 38.72 7.10
CA PRO A 342 -12.81 40.17 6.90
C PRO A 342 -11.46 40.89 7.12
N ILE A 343 -10.36 40.24 7.54
CA ILE A 343 -9.18 40.99 8.03
C ILE A 343 -7.82 40.56 7.43
N VAL A 344 -7.53 39.27 7.18
CA VAL A 344 -6.19 38.88 6.66
C VAL A 344 -6.25 37.67 5.72
N ILE A 345 -5.62 37.79 4.55
CA ILE A 345 -5.37 36.66 3.63
C ILE A 345 -4.04 36.02 4.03
N PHE A 346 -4.07 34.81 4.57
CA PHE A 346 -2.86 34.02 4.79
C PHE A 346 -2.46 33.33 3.48
N LYS A 347 -1.30 33.71 2.93
CA LYS A 347 -0.71 33.04 1.75
C LYS A 347 -0.18 31.65 2.12
#